data_AF-A0AAW1ETA9-F1
#
_entry.id   AF-A0AAW1ETA9-F1
#
_cell.length_a   1.000
_cell.length_b   1.000
_cell.length_c   1.000
_cell.angle_alpha   90.00
_cell.angle_beta   90.00
_cell.angle_gamma   90.00
#
_symmetry.space_group_name_H-M   'P 1'
#
loop_
_entity.id
_entity.type
_entity.pdbx_description
1 polymer ?
#
loop_
_entity_poly.entity_id
_entity_poly.type
_entity_poly.pdbx_seq_one_letter_code
_entity_poly.pdbx_strand_id
1 'polypeptide(L)'
;MEEDRLSLDLNPESALLVKTLLERHHHAVGQQVEDSPDSEMTTINWVASKDFTVDVGEKQIGEYIQTWELKPCWVYSLALLSSTEEEHRTFYHYRARFSTPTAQKPIQSTASVYFVVDMSKVEPQTLPVEVHFVVESNRLVHTPGRTRFRVKWLADVIENKTLLRREVDL
;
A
#
# COMPACT_ATOMS: atom_id res chain seq x y z
N MET A 1 21.26 -26.29 9.69
CA MET A 1 21.11 -25.40 8.53
C MET A 1 19.82 -24.66 8.81
N GLU A 2 19.97 -23.48 9.40
CA GLU A 2 18.95 -22.76 10.16
C GLU A 2 18.51 -21.57 9.31
N GLU A 3 17.67 -21.84 8.32
CA GLU A 3 17.05 -20.84 7.45
C GLU A 3 15.54 -20.87 7.70
N ASP A 4 15.07 -20.35 8.83
CA ASP A 4 13.66 -19.95 8.95
C ASP A 4 13.36 -19.11 10.21
N ARG A 5 14.09 -18.01 10.46
CA ARG A 5 13.88 -17.20 11.69
C ARG A 5 13.64 -15.72 11.47
N LEU A 6 13.05 -15.34 10.33
CA LEU A 6 12.47 -14.02 10.12
C LEU A 6 11.11 -14.07 9.41
N SER A 7 10.29 -15.09 9.67
CA SER A 7 8.84 -14.98 9.44
C SER A 7 8.22 -14.08 10.51
N LEU A 8 8.53 -12.78 10.44
CA LEU A 8 7.64 -11.76 10.99
C LEU A 8 6.28 -12.00 10.33
N ASP A 9 5.21 -12.03 11.13
CA ASP A 9 3.81 -12.20 10.72
C ASP A 9 3.38 -11.08 9.75
N LEU A 10 3.94 -11.09 8.54
CA LEU A 10 3.57 -10.23 7.44
C LEU A 10 2.19 -10.66 7.01
N ASN A 11 1.25 -9.74 7.12
CA ASN A 11 -0.08 -9.94 6.58
C ASN A 11 0.02 -10.39 5.10
N PRO A 12 -0.72 -11.43 4.65
CA PRO A 12 -0.58 -12.04 3.33
C PRO A 12 -0.54 -11.06 2.15
N GLU A 13 -1.33 -9.97 2.19
CA GLU A 13 -1.30 -8.94 1.14
C GLU A 13 0.02 -8.18 1.09
N SER A 14 0.65 -7.94 2.24
CA SER A 14 1.93 -7.25 2.37
C SER A 14 3.07 -8.11 1.81
N ALA A 15 3.06 -9.40 2.12
CA ALA A 15 4.03 -10.37 1.60
C ALA A 15 3.85 -10.59 0.09
N LEU A 16 2.59 -10.72 -0.37
CA LEU A 16 2.29 -10.84 -1.80
C LEU A 16 2.77 -9.62 -2.58
N LEU A 17 2.57 -8.42 -2.04
CA LEU A 17 3.02 -7.18 -2.66
C LEU A 17 4.53 -7.19 -2.86
N VAL A 18 5.32 -7.49 -1.83
CA VAL A 18 6.80 -7.60 -1.97
C VAL A 18 7.19 -8.65 -2.99
N LYS A 19 6.58 -9.83 -2.96
CA LYS A 19 6.85 -10.88 -3.94
C LYS A 19 6.61 -10.40 -5.37
N THR A 20 5.48 -9.73 -5.63
CA THR A 20 5.16 -9.17 -6.95
C THR A 20 6.16 -8.09 -7.37
N LEU A 21 6.64 -7.25 -6.44
CA LEU A 21 7.64 -6.24 -6.74
C LEU A 21 9.01 -6.85 -7.09
N LEU A 22 9.46 -7.85 -6.32
CA LEU A 22 10.68 -8.59 -6.62
C LEU A 22 10.61 -9.26 -8.00
N GLU A 23 9.50 -9.92 -8.33
CA GLU A 23 9.27 -10.52 -9.65
C GLU A 23 9.34 -9.47 -10.77
N ARG A 24 8.72 -8.29 -10.58
CA ARG A 24 8.78 -7.19 -11.55
C ARG A 24 10.20 -6.71 -11.79
N HIS A 25 11.01 -6.55 -10.74
CA HIS A 25 12.40 -6.12 -10.87
C HIS A 25 13.26 -7.15 -11.59
N HIS A 26 13.01 -8.45 -11.35
CA HIS A 26 13.68 -9.53 -12.08
C HIS A 26 13.31 -9.53 -13.58
N HIS A 27 12.05 -9.22 -13.92
CA HIS A 27 11.57 -9.16 -15.30
C HIS A 27 11.89 -7.82 -16.01
N ALA A 28 12.05 -6.72 -15.28
CA ALA A 28 12.39 -5.40 -15.82
C ALA A 28 13.80 -5.34 -16.43
N VAL A 29 14.65 -6.34 -16.17
CA VAL A 29 15.91 -6.57 -16.90
C VAL A 29 15.67 -6.86 -18.40
N GLY A 30 14.42 -6.99 -18.87
CA GLY A 30 14.10 -7.29 -20.27
C GLY A 30 12.97 -6.51 -20.96
N GLN A 31 12.22 -5.59 -20.32
CA GLN A 31 11.12 -4.91 -21.03
C GLN A 31 10.65 -3.59 -20.40
N GLN A 32 10.75 -2.49 -21.17
CA GLN A 32 10.08 -1.23 -20.93
C GLN A 32 8.62 -1.34 -21.39
N VAL A 33 7.65 -0.99 -20.54
CA VAL A 33 6.23 -0.94 -20.92
C VAL A 33 5.70 0.48 -20.83
N GLU A 34 5.44 0.99 -22.02
CA GLU A 34 4.42 1.94 -22.51
C GLU A 34 3.68 2.84 -21.48
N ASP A 35 3.98 4.15 -21.61
CA ASP A 35 3.18 5.23 -21.07
C ASP A 35 1.90 5.44 -21.88
N SER A 36 0.78 5.69 -21.18
CA SER A 36 -0.45 6.25 -21.75
C SER A 36 -0.70 7.63 -21.13
N PRO A 37 -1.10 8.66 -21.90
CA PRO A 37 -1.10 10.04 -21.42
C PRO A 37 -2.46 10.49 -20.85
N ASP A 38 -2.34 11.55 -20.03
CA ASP A 38 -3.33 12.56 -19.65
C ASP A 38 -4.53 12.16 -18.78
N SER A 39 -4.28 12.20 -17.48
CA SER A 39 -5.10 13.02 -16.58
C SER A 39 -4.13 13.74 -15.65
N GLU A 40 -4.38 15.00 -15.31
CA GLU A 40 -3.65 15.77 -14.30
C GLU A 40 -3.79 15.09 -12.93
N MET A 41 -3.12 13.96 -12.75
CA MET A 41 -3.09 13.21 -11.52
C MET A 41 -2.17 13.98 -10.58
N THR A 42 -2.67 14.24 -9.37
CA THR A 42 -1.88 14.86 -8.30
C THR A 42 -0.73 13.92 -7.94
N THR A 43 0.42 14.14 -8.59
CA THR A 43 1.64 13.40 -8.34
C THR A 43 2.31 13.97 -7.11
N ILE A 44 2.43 13.15 -6.07
CA ILE A 44 3.26 13.49 -4.92
C ILE A 44 4.71 13.23 -5.28
N ASN A 45 5.55 14.21 -4.99
CA ASN A 45 7.00 14.07 -5.09
C ASN A 45 7.49 13.31 -3.86
N TRP A 46 7.68 12.00 -4.02
CA TRP A 46 8.25 11.15 -2.99
C TRP A 46 9.68 11.57 -2.64
N VAL A 47 10.04 11.43 -1.37
CA VAL A 47 11.35 11.82 -0.84
C VAL A 47 12.47 11.02 -1.53
N ALA A 48 13.65 11.62 -1.67
CA ALA A 48 14.83 10.90 -2.14
C ALA A 48 15.21 9.78 -1.16
N SER A 49 15.72 8.65 -1.65
CA SER A 49 16.07 7.48 -0.82
C SER A 49 17.03 7.82 0.32
N LYS A 50 17.99 8.72 0.09
CA LYS A 50 18.94 9.18 1.14
C LYS A 50 18.27 9.95 2.29
N ASP A 51 17.14 10.60 2.01
CA ASP A 51 16.42 11.47 2.95
C ASP A 51 15.19 10.74 3.54
N PHE A 52 15.00 9.46 3.21
CA PHE A 52 13.88 8.67 3.68
C PHE A 52 14.05 8.27 5.14
N THR A 53 12.95 8.39 5.88
CA THR A 53 12.77 7.78 7.20
C THR A 53 11.35 7.20 7.29
N VAL A 54 11.11 6.32 8.26
CA VAL A 54 9.77 5.75 8.49
C VAL A 54 8.73 6.85 8.69
N ASP A 55 9.04 7.88 9.49
CA ASP A 55 8.12 8.98 9.77
C ASP A 55 7.84 9.82 8.52
N VAL A 56 8.85 10.04 7.67
CA VAL A 56 8.67 10.74 6.39
C VAL A 56 7.80 9.91 5.46
N GLY A 57 8.03 8.60 5.37
CA GLY A 57 7.20 7.68 4.60
C GLY A 57 5.74 7.70 5.05
N GLU A 58 5.50 7.58 6.36
CA GLU A 58 4.16 7.67 6.93
C GLU A 58 3.48 9.00 6.60
N LYS A 59 4.20 10.11 6.76
CA LYS A 59 3.69 11.45 6.44
C LYS A 59 3.31 11.57 4.95
N GLN A 60 4.20 11.18 4.03
CA GLN A 60 3.95 11.31 2.59
C GLN A 60 2.83 10.37 2.11
N ILE A 61 2.72 9.17 2.68
CA ILE A 61 1.58 8.27 2.43
C ILE A 61 0.28 8.92 2.94
N GLY A 62 0.30 9.57 4.10
CA GLY A 62 -0.81 10.34 4.61
C GLY A 62 -1.24 11.47 3.66
N GLU A 63 -0.28 12.26 3.18
CA GLU A 63 -0.50 13.30 2.16
C GLU A 63 -1.08 12.70 0.87
N TYR A 64 -0.63 11.51 0.46
CA TYR A 64 -1.19 10.79 -0.69
C TYR A 64 -2.64 10.37 -0.47
N ILE A 65 -2.99 9.85 0.69
CA ILE A 65 -4.37 9.49 1.00
C ILE A 65 -5.29 10.73 0.98
N GLN A 66 -4.78 11.91 1.36
CA GLN A 66 -5.55 13.15 1.30
C GLN A 66 -5.94 13.55 -0.13
N THR A 67 -5.19 13.13 -1.15
CA THR A 67 -5.56 13.39 -2.56
C THR A 67 -6.70 12.51 -3.06
N TRP A 68 -7.15 11.52 -2.27
CA TRP A 68 -8.23 10.61 -2.68
C TRP A 68 -9.64 11.20 -2.56
N GLU A 69 -9.77 12.45 -2.08
CA GLU A 69 -11.05 13.15 -1.94
C GLU A 69 -12.10 12.34 -1.17
N LEU A 70 -11.67 11.69 -0.07
CA LEU A 70 -12.56 10.86 0.73
C LEU A 70 -13.69 11.69 1.34
N LYS A 71 -14.91 11.13 1.32
CA LYS A 71 -16.04 11.75 2.02
C LYS A 71 -15.74 11.87 3.52
N PRO A 72 -16.22 12.92 4.22
CA PRO A 72 -15.95 13.13 5.65
C PRO A 72 -16.37 11.98 6.59
N CYS A 73 -17.24 11.07 6.14
CA CYS A 73 -17.61 9.89 6.92
C CYS A 73 -16.50 8.84 7.01
N TRP A 74 -15.50 8.89 6.12
CA TRP A 74 -14.34 8.02 6.17
C TRP A 74 -13.32 8.57 7.15
N VAL A 75 -12.92 7.72 8.09
CA VAL A 75 -11.80 7.95 8.98
C VAL A 75 -10.78 6.83 8.80
N TYR A 76 -9.51 7.13 8.99
CA TYR A 76 -8.44 6.13 8.89
C TYR A 76 -7.36 6.31 9.93
N SER A 77 -6.65 5.21 10.22
CA SER A 77 -5.35 5.23 10.86
C SER A 77 -4.30 4.68 9.90
N LEU A 78 -3.10 5.23 9.94
CA LEU A 78 -1.93 4.78 9.19
C LEU A 78 -0.89 4.31 10.21
N ALA A 79 -0.18 3.23 9.93
CA ALA A 79 0.89 2.73 10.78
C ALA A 79 1.90 1.92 9.96
N LEU A 80 3.18 2.02 10.33
CA LEU A 80 4.18 1.04 9.93
C LEU A 80 3.82 -0.34 10.52
N LEU A 81 3.91 -1.38 9.71
CA LEU A 81 3.78 -2.77 10.14
C LEU A 81 5.15 -3.39 10.40
N SER A 82 6.06 -3.30 9.43
CA SER A 82 7.36 -3.94 9.45
C SER A 82 8.27 -3.39 8.36
N SER A 83 9.54 -3.79 8.38
CA SER A 83 10.46 -3.65 7.26
C SER A 83 11.01 -5.02 6.87
N THR A 84 11.15 -5.26 5.57
CA THR A 84 11.77 -6.48 5.02
C THR A 84 13.06 -6.10 4.31
N GLU A 85 14.16 -6.67 4.76
CA GLU A 85 15.50 -6.41 4.22
C GLU A 85 15.89 -7.54 3.26
N GLU A 86 16.11 -7.21 1.99
CA GLU A 86 16.60 -8.11 0.95
C GLU A 86 18.04 -7.74 0.55
N GLU A 87 18.71 -8.56 -0.25
CA GLU A 87 20.12 -8.32 -0.63
C GLU A 87 20.34 -6.92 -1.23
N HIS A 88 19.46 -6.50 -2.15
CA HIS A 88 19.60 -5.25 -2.91
C HIS A 88 18.51 -4.22 -2.64
N ARG A 89 17.54 -4.54 -1.78
CA ARG A 89 16.36 -3.70 -1.52
C ARG A 89 15.94 -3.76 -0.06
N THR A 90 15.26 -2.71 0.39
CA THR A 90 14.58 -2.68 1.68
C THR A 90 13.14 -2.23 1.45
N PHE A 91 12.19 -3.00 1.97
CA PHE A 91 10.77 -2.72 1.84
C PHE A 91 10.20 -2.26 3.18
N TYR A 92 9.56 -1.10 3.22
CA TYR A 92 8.85 -0.61 4.42
C TYR A 92 7.35 -0.74 4.22
N HIS A 93 6.73 -1.52 5.09
CA HIS A 93 5.34 -1.91 4.96
C HIS A 93 4.47 -1.03 5.86
N TYR A 94 3.46 -0.39 5.28
CA TYR A 94 2.49 0.40 6.01
C TYR A 94 1.09 -0.13 5.77
N ARG A 95 0.21 0.10 6.73
CA ARG A 95 -1.22 -0.19 6.60
C ARG A 95 -2.03 1.04 6.94
N ALA A 96 -2.82 1.50 5.98
CA ALA A 96 -3.91 2.41 6.23
C ALA A 96 -5.20 1.61 6.46
N ARG A 97 -5.85 1.78 7.61
CA ARG A 97 -7.10 1.09 7.94
C ARG A 97 -8.25 2.10 7.98
N PHE A 98 -9.21 1.91 7.09
CA PHE A 98 -10.35 2.80 6.88
C PHE A 98 -11.63 2.24 7.51
N SER A 99 -12.48 3.13 8.00
CA SER A 99 -13.83 2.79 8.48
C SER A 99 -14.79 3.98 8.34
N THR A 100 -16.08 3.71 8.49
CA THR A 100 -17.17 4.71 8.45
C THR A 100 -18.03 4.63 9.72
N PRO A 101 -17.47 4.98 10.89
CA PRO A 101 -18.20 4.91 12.15
C PRO A 101 -19.35 5.92 12.18
N THR A 102 -20.41 5.57 12.91
CA THR A 102 -21.55 6.45 13.19
C THR A 102 -21.87 6.41 14.68
N ALA A 103 -22.60 7.41 15.19
CA ALA A 103 -23.00 7.44 16.60
C ALA A 103 -23.81 6.19 17.02
N GLN A 104 -24.60 5.62 16.10
CA GLN A 104 -25.43 4.44 16.36
C GLN A 104 -24.68 3.12 16.12
N LYS A 105 -23.66 3.14 15.28
CA LYS A 105 -22.86 1.97 14.91
C LYS A 105 -21.39 2.39 14.93
N PRO A 106 -20.63 2.10 16.01
CA PRO A 106 -19.18 2.33 16.03
C PRO A 106 -18.51 1.46 14.96
N ILE A 107 -17.17 1.39 14.92
CA ILE A 107 -16.42 0.66 13.87
C ILE A 107 -16.92 -0.80 13.74
N GLN A 108 -17.78 -1.07 12.75
CA GLN A 108 -18.39 -2.39 12.51
C GLN A 108 -17.49 -3.28 11.65
N SER A 109 -16.86 -2.65 10.66
CA SER A 109 -15.99 -3.28 9.67
C SER A 109 -14.97 -2.25 9.20
N THR A 110 -13.87 -2.75 8.65
CA THR A 110 -12.76 -1.93 8.16
C THR A 110 -12.34 -2.41 6.78
N ALA A 111 -11.74 -1.53 6.01
CA ALA A 111 -11.01 -1.87 4.80
C ALA A 111 -9.56 -1.41 4.95
N SER A 112 -8.61 -2.27 4.62
CA SER A 112 -7.19 -1.91 4.67
C SER A 112 -6.64 -1.62 3.29
N VAL A 113 -5.72 -0.66 3.21
CA VAL A 113 -4.82 -0.47 2.06
C VAL A 113 -3.40 -0.67 2.57
N TYR A 114 -2.67 -1.57 1.92
CA TYR A 114 -1.30 -1.90 2.27
C TYR A 114 -0.37 -1.17 1.31
N PHE A 115 0.52 -0.37 1.86
CA PHE A 115 1.55 0.34 1.12
C PHE A 115 2.91 -0.31 1.35
N VAL A 116 3.74 -0.30 0.33
CA VAL A 116 5.14 -0.65 0.41
C VAL A 116 5.95 0.50 -0.18
N VAL A 117 6.89 1.01 0.61
CA VAL A 117 7.98 1.84 0.10
C VAL A 117 9.15 0.92 -0.21
N ASP A 118 9.53 0.87 -1.47
CA ASP A 118 10.65 0.09 -2.00
C ASP A 118 11.88 1.00 -2.12
N MET A 119 12.93 0.66 -1.38
CA MET A 119 14.21 1.35 -1.41
C MET A 119 15.28 0.45 -2.01
N SER A 120 15.83 0.86 -3.15
CA SER A 120 17.00 0.21 -3.74
C SER A 120 18.29 0.59 -3.02
N LYS A 121 19.14 -0.40 -2.74
CA LYS A 121 20.48 -0.23 -2.16
C LYS A 121 21.57 0.02 -3.20
N VAL A 122 21.27 -0.29 -4.47
CA VAL A 122 22.22 -0.24 -5.57
C VAL A 122 22.00 0.98 -6.48
N GLU A 123 20.80 1.53 -6.48
CA GLU A 123 20.48 2.72 -7.27
C GLU A 123 20.99 4.01 -6.60
N PRO A 124 21.17 5.10 -7.37
CA PRO A 124 21.56 6.39 -6.80
C PRO A 124 20.58 6.85 -5.73
N GLN A 125 21.07 7.10 -4.52
CA GLN A 125 20.20 7.49 -3.39
C GLN A 125 19.57 8.89 -3.54
N THR A 126 19.90 9.61 -4.61
CA THR A 126 19.26 10.87 -5.00
C THR A 126 17.92 10.67 -5.70
N LEU A 127 17.63 9.45 -6.18
CA LEU A 127 16.33 9.10 -6.77
C LEU A 127 15.23 9.06 -5.70
N PRO A 128 13.98 9.39 -6.05
CA PRO A 128 12.85 9.26 -5.13
C PRO A 128 12.59 7.79 -4.80
N VAL A 129 12.09 7.53 -3.59
CA VAL A 129 11.63 6.18 -3.21
C VAL A 129 10.47 5.74 -4.08
N GLU A 130 10.40 4.44 -4.38
CA GLU A 130 9.29 3.86 -5.10
C GLU A 130 8.19 3.47 -4.12
N VAL A 131 6.94 3.80 -4.44
CA VAL A 131 5.78 3.49 -3.58
C VAL A 131 4.77 2.68 -4.35
N HIS A 132 4.27 1.61 -3.74
CA HIS A 132 3.23 0.76 -4.29
C HIS A 132 2.16 0.48 -3.25
N PHE A 133 0.95 0.16 -3.70
CA PHE A 133 -0.11 -0.24 -2.79
C PHE A 133 -1.06 -1.28 -3.35
N VAL A 134 -1.72 -1.99 -2.45
CA VAL A 134 -2.78 -2.95 -2.75
C VAL A 134 -3.94 -2.75 -1.77
N VAL A 135 -5.16 -2.89 -2.26
CA VAL A 135 -6.36 -2.87 -1.42
C VAL A 135 -6.59 -4.27 -0.85
N GLU A 136 -7.02 -4.35 0.40
CA GLU A 136 -7.38 -5.60 1.06
C GLU A 136 -8.22 -6.52 0.17
N SER A 137 -7.90 -7.83 0.18
CA SER A 137 -8.56 -8.85 -0.67
C SER A 137 -8.45 -8.62 -2.19
N ASN A 138 -7.65 -7.66 -2.64
CA ASN A 138 -7.29 -7.47 -4.06
C ASN A 138 -5.83 -7.89 -4.28
N ARG A 139 -5.50 -8.36 -5.49
CA ARG A 139 -4.13 -8.73 -5.90
C ARG A 139 -3.49 -7.70 -6.82
N LEU A 140 -4.27 -6.73 -7.31
CA LEU A 140 -3.78 -5.72 -8.22
C LEU A 140 -2.90 -4.71 -7.47
N VAL A 141 -1.63 -4.66 -7.85
CA VAL A 141 -0.66 -3.69 -7.31
C VAL A 141 -0.73 -2.40 -8.10
N HIS A 142 -0.89 -1.30 -7.39
CA HIS A 142 -1.02 0.05 -7.91
C HIS A 142 0.22 0.89 -7.60
N THR A 143 0.45 1.89 -8.45
CA THR A 143 1.50 2.90 -8.26
C THR A 143 0.84 4.27 -8.11
N PRO A 144 1.15 5.05 -7.05
CA PRO A 144 0.70 6.44 -6.90
C PRO A 144 1.01 7.27 -8.15
N GLY A 145 0.08 8.14 -8.54
CA GLY A 145 0.21 8.98 -9.74
C GLY A 145 -0.03 8.24 -11.08
N ARG A 146 0.06 6.90 -11.13
CA ARG A 146 -0.35 6.10 -12.31
C ARG A 146 -1.77 5.56 -12.20
N THR A 147 -2.26 5.33 -10.98
CA THR A 147 -3.64 4.90 -10.75
C THR A 147 -4.37 5.87 -9.84
N ARG A 148 -5.52 6.37 -10.31
CA ARG A 148 -6.45 7.12 -9.46
C ARG A 148 -7.18 6.18 -8.50
N PHE A 149 -7.02 6.42 -7.20
CA PHE A 149 -7.72 5.66 -6.17
C PHE A 149 -9.24 5.87 -6.28
N ARG A 150 -10.02 4.79 -6.12
CA ARG A 150 -11.48 4.85 -6.12
C ARG A 150 -12.03 4.50 -4.74
N VAL A 151 -12.76 5.42 -4.12
CA VAL A 151 -13.43 5.20 -2.81
C VAL A 151 -14.32 3.95 -2.81
N LYS A 152 -14.89 3.59 -3.97
CA LYS A 152 -15.66 2.35 -4.16
C LYS A 152 -14.87 1.10 -3.74
N TRP A 153 -13.55 1.07 -3.92
CA TRP A 153 -12.72 -0.08 -3.51
C TRP A 153 -12.79 -0.34 -2.00
N LEU A 154 -12.82 0.72 -1.17
CA LEU A 154 -12.98 0.57 0.27
C LEU A 154 -14.39 0.11 0.65
N ALA A 155 -15.41 0.66 -0.04
CA ALA A 155 -16.80 0.30 0.19
C ALA A 155 -17.06 -1.18 -0.15
N ASP A 156 -16.54 -1.64 -1.28
CA ASP A 156 -16.68 -3.02 -1.75
C ASP A 156 -16.05 -4.01 -0.77
N VAL A 157 -14.88 -3.70 -0.18
CA VAL A 157 -14.27 -4.53 0.87
C VAL A 157 -15.17 -4.65 2.10
N ILE A 158 -15.72 -3.53 2.58
CA ILE A 158 -16.61 -3.52 3.76
C ILE A 158 -17.92 -4.27 3.48
N GLU A 159 -18.51 -4.06 2.30
CA GLU A 159 -19.75 -4.71 1.89
C GLU A 159 -19.57 -6.23 1.79
N ASN A 160 -18.50 -6.69 1.12
CA ASN A 160 -18.20 -8.11 0.98
C ASN A 160 -18.00 -8.80 2.33
N LYS A 161 -17.26 -8.16 3.26
CA LYS A 161 -17.12 -8.68 4.64
C LYS A 161 -18.46 -8.76 5.36
N THR A 162 -19.34 -7.79 5.15
CA THR A 162 -20.65 -7.75 5.79
C THR A 162 -21.57 -8.85 5.24
N LEU A 163 -21.54 -9.10 3.94
CA LEU A 163 -22.27 -10.20 3.30
C LEU A 163 -21.80 -11.56 3.84
N LEU A 164 -20.49 -11.79 3.88
CA LEU A 164 -19.91 -13.04 4.38
C LEU A 164 -20.24 -13.29 5.86
N ARG A 165 -20.21 -12.25 6.71
CA ARG A 165 -20.60 -12.39 8.11
C ARG A 165 -22.05 -12.84 8.26
N ARG A 166 -22.97 -12.25 7.50
CA ARG A 166 -24.40 -12.63 7.54
C ARG A 166 -24.64 -14.07 7.12
N GLU A 167 -23.86 -14.58 6.17
CA GLU A 167 -24.00 -15.97 5.71
C GLU A 167 -23.50 -16.98 6.74
N VAL A 168 -22.48 -16.63 7.54
CA VAL A 168 -21.93 -17.50 8.59
C VAL A 168 -22.79 -17.48 9.86
N ASP A 169 -23.53 -16.40 10.10
CA ASP A 169 -24.45 -16.26 11.24
C ASP A 169 -25.84 -16.90 11.00
N LEU A 170 -26.07 -17.50 9.81
CA LEU A 170 -27.26 -18.30 9.45
C LEU A 170 -27.05 -19.78 9.74
#